data_AF-A0A9Q0NWV4-F1
#
_entry.id   AF-A0A9Q0NWV4-F1
#
_cell.length_a   1.000
_cell.length_b   1.000
_cell.length_c   1.000
_cell.angle_alpha   90.00
_cell.angle_beta   90.00
_cell.angle_gamma   90.00
#
_symmetry.space_group_name_H-M   'P 1'
#
loop_
_entity.id
_entity.type
_entity.pdbx_description
1 polymer ?
#
loop_
_entity_poly.entity_id
_entity_poly.type
_entity_poly.pdbx_seq_one_letter_code
_entity_poly.pdbx_strand_id
1 'polypeptide(L)'
;MRNHTVCGKISGYLDSEGKHGRQVRKILSFEEEKSPRKKIAPSTPGYFHCAAPSVINVGDSDDEFDTNGIQTFNPDGQGDEKVCISMDHPLERTLDSKNPELCMRAVCALYRQQTDEEKRNKETLHYNGRGFSKFDAPRGSKLAEFLIDGDPSGDLKKSLLELQVYNSKGVKLCRKLATHYSKQLFQIYKNKEDPLFLPHDQASQ
;
A
#
# COMPACT_ATOMS: atom_id res chain seq x y z
N MET A 1 -31.83 31.53 -61.51
CA MET A 1 -31.92 31.06 -60.11
C MET A 1 -30.50 30.79 -59.64
N ARG A 2 -29.94 31.68 -58.82
CA ARG A 2 -28.67 31.49 -58.12
C ARG A 2 -28.97 30.79 -56.81
N ASN A 3 -28.06 29.96 -56.30
CA ASN A 3 -27.61 29.99 -54.91
C ASN A 3 -26.32 29.17 -54.76
N HIS A 4 -25.42 29.74 -53.98
CA HIS A 4 -24.01 29.44 -53.86
C HIS A 4 -23.69 28.35 -52.82
N THR A 5 -22.61 27.62 -53.06
CA THR A 5 -21.91 26.75 -52.11
C THR A 5 -21.32 27.55 -50.94
N VAL A 6 -21.49 27.08 -49.70
CA VAL A 6 -20.66 27.49 -48.56
C VAL A 6 -20.18 26.26 -47.79
N CYS A 7 -18.86 26.15 -47.70
CA CYS A 7 -18.09 25.18 -46.93
C CYS A 7 -17.97 25.64 -45.48
N GLY A 8 -18.32 24.77 -44.52
CA GLY A 8 -18.15 25.01 -43.08
C GLY A 8 -16.76 24.62 -42.59
N LYS A 9 -16.12 25.50 -41.81
CA LYS A 9 -14.98 25.19 -40.95
C LYS A 9 -15.20 25.76 -39.55
N ILE A 10 -14.78 24.94 -38.58
CA ILE A 10 -14.76 25.15 -37.13
C ILE A 10 -13.56 26.02 -36.74
N SER A 11 -13.71 26.92 -35.77
CA SER A 11 -12.81 27.08 -34.61
C SER A 11 -13.20 28.34 -33.83
N GLY A 12 -13.75 28.15 -32.63
CA GLY A 12 -13.98 29.22 -31.66
C GLY A 12 -12.72 29.45 -30.82
N TYR A 13 -12.21 30.67 -30.87
CA TYR A 13 -11.22 31.21 -29.95
C TYR A 13 -11.95 32.27 -29.11
N LEU A 14 -11.99 32.12 -27.79
CA LEU A 14 -12.39 33.19 -26.89
C LEU A 14 -11.40 33.25 -25.72
N ASP A 15 -10.56 34.27 -25.77
CA ASP A 15 -9.92 34.88 -24.61
C ASP A 15 -10.99 35.35 -23.62
N SER A 16 -10.69 35.24 -22.32
CA SER A 16 -11.43 35.96 -21.28
C SER A 16 -10.46 36.40 -20.19
N GLU A 17 -10.18 37.70 -20.20
CA GLU A 17 -9.50 38.42 -19.14
C GLU A 17 -10.34 38.39 -17.85
N GLY A 18 -9.73 37.98 -16.73
CA GLY A 18 -10.35 37.96 -15.40
C GLY A 18 -9.44 38.62 -14.37
N LYS A 19 -9.87 39.77 -13.87
CA LYS A 19 -9.09 40.73 -13.08
C LYS A 19 -8.83 40.28 -11.63
N HIS A 20 -7.70 40.77 -11.09
CA HIS A 20 -7.24 40.66 -9.71
C HIS A 20 -8.30 41.06 -8.67
N GLY A 21 -8.59 40.15 -7.73
CA GLY A 21 -9.41 40.42 -6.55
C GLY A 21 -8.71 39.93 -5.28
N ARG A 22 -8.24 40.86 -4.45
CA ARG A 22 -7.75 40.61 -3.09
C ARG A 22 -8.85 39.96 -2.24
N GLN A 23 -8.59 38.78 -1.67
CA GLN A 23 -9.46 38.24 -0.63
C GLN A 23 -9.00 38.78 0.74
N VAL A 24 -9.83 39.66 1.30
CA VAL A 24 -9.66 40.31 2.60
C VAL A 24 -10.16 39.37 3.70
N ARG A 25 -9.34 39.16 4.73
CA ARG A 25 -9.73 38.49 5.99
C ARG A 25 -10.80 39.33 6.68
N LYS A 26 -12.00 38.77 6.90
CA LYS A 26 -13.00 39.35 7.79
C LYS A 26 -12.76 38.80 9.20
N ILE A 27 -12.24 39.65 10.08
CA ILE A 27 -12.18 39.44 11.52
C ILE A 27 -13.52 39.96 12.06
N LEU A 28 -14.27 39.11 12.78
CA LEU A 28 -15.46 39.54 13.51
C LEU A 28 -15.02 40.31 14.76
N SER A 29 -15.38 41.59 14.82
CA SER A 29 -15.27 42.42 16.02
C SER A 29 -16.44 42.10 16.96
N PHE A 30 -16.14 41.69 18.18
CA PHE A 30 -17.10 41.61 19.28
C PHE A 30 -17.05 42.91 20.07
N GLU A 31 -18.22 43.51 20.31
CA GLU A 31 -18.34 44.67 21.18
C GLU A 31 -18.22 44.27 22.65
N GLU A 32 -17.48 45.10 23.37
CA GLU A 32 -17.21 45.01 24.80
C GLU A 32 -18.38 45.61 25.58
N GLU A 33 -19.27 44.77 26.11
CA GLU A 33 -20.20 45.20 27.15
C GLU A 33 -19.62 44.94 28.56
N LYS A 34 -19.58 46.03 29.32
CA LYS A 34 -19.06 46.13 30.68
C LYS A 34 -19.84 45.27 31.70
N SER A 35 -19.05 44.49 32.43
CA SER A 35 -19.22 43.87 33.75
C SER A 35 -20.40 44.32 34.64
N PRO A 36 -20.97 43.38 35.43
CA PRO A 36 -20.82 43.54 36.89
C PRO A 36 -20.48 42.27 37.67
N ARG A 37 -19.51 42.45 38.58
CA ARG A 37 -19.10 41.55 39.67
C ARG A 37 -20.27 40.97 40.47
N LYS A 38 -20.38 39.65 40.59
CA LYS A 38 -20.97 38.97 41.76
C LYS A 38 -20.25 37.64 42.03
N LYS A 39 -19.71 37.53 43.25
CA LYS A 39 -19.17 36.30 43.83
C LYS A 39 -20.26 35.24 43.90
N ILE A 40 -20.02 34.04 43.40
CA ILE A 40 -20.83 32.85 43.74
C ILE A 40 -19.85 31.69 44.01
N ALA A 41 -20.05 31.04 45.14
CA ALA A 41 -19.18 30.06 45.78
C ALA A 41 -19.04 28.74 44.98
N PRO A 42 -17.99 27.93 45.24
CA PRO A 42 -17.93 26.57 44.72
C PRO A 42 -18.87 25.69 45.54
N SER A 43 -19.96 25.24 44.93
CA SER A 43 -20.80 24.20 45.53
C SER A 43 -20.60 22.91 44.76
N THR A 44 -19.74 22.05 45.28
CA THR A 44 -19.89 20.60 45.08
C THR A 44 -21.04 20.17 45.99
N PRO A 45 -22.06 19.49 45.46
CA PRO A 45 -22.31 18.15 45.98
C PRO A 45 -22.89 17.20 44.92
N GLY A 46 -22.77 15.90 45.18
CA GLY A 46 -23.73 14.94 44.63
C GLY A 46 -23.16 13.98 43.61
N TYR A 47 -22.63 12.88 44.13
CA TYR A 47 -22.63 11.59 43.48
C TYR A 47 -24.00 11.30 42.84
N PHE A 48 -24.05 11.21 41.51
CA PHE A 48 -25.14 10.62 40.77
C PHE A 48 -24.56 9.74 39.66
N HIS A 49 -24.97 8.47 39.65
CA HIS A 49 -24.70 7.52 38.59
C HIS A 49 -25.37 7.98 37.30
N CYS A 50 -24.58 8.22 36.24
CA CYS A 50 -25.12 8.29 34.89
C CYS A 50 -25.17 6.88 34.32
N ALA A 51 -26.38 6.46 33.95
CA ALA A 51 -26.63 5.28 33.13
C ALA A 51 -25.76 5.33 31.87
N ALA A 52 -25.24 4.16 31.51
CA ALA A 52 -24.24 3.96 30.47
C ALA A 52 -24.54 4.76 29.18
N PRO A 53 -23.61 5.60 28.69
CA PRO A 53 -23.49 5.73 27.25
C PRO A 53 -23.01 4.37 26.76
N SER A 54 -23.77 3.77 25.85
CA SER A 54 -23.35 2.61 25.08
C SER A 54 -21.99 2.88 24.45
N VAL A 55 -20.94 2.46 25.15
CA VAL A 55 -19.59 2.37 24.60
C VAL A 55 -19.70 1.34 23.51
N ILE A 56 -19.71 1.83 22.26
CA ILE A 56 -19.50 0.98 21.12
C ILE A 56 -18.08 0.45 21.30
N ASN A 57 -17.96 -0.80 21.75
CA ASN A 57 -16.70 -1.51 21.70
C ASN A 57 -16.36 -1.66 20.22
N VAL A 58 -15.59 -0.72 19.68
CA VAL A 58 -14.85 -0.97 18.45
C VAL A 58 -13.83 -2.02 18.89
N GLY A 59 -14.17 -3.29 18.68
CA GLY A 59 -13.24 -4.38 18.90
C GLY A 59 -11.99 -4.05 18.10
N ASP A 60 -10.91 -3.73 18.81
CA ASP A 60 -9.57 -3.72 18.26
C ASP A 60 -9.35 -5.15 17.76
N SER A 61 -9.41 -5.33 16.45
CA SER A 61 -9.18 -6.65 15.86
C SER A 61 -7.69 -6.93 16.00
N ASP A 62 -7.33 -7.49 17.15
CA ASP A 62 -6.07 -8.17 17.43
C ASP A 62 -5.85 -9.23 16.35
N ASP A 63 -5.17 -8.87 15.26
CA ASP A 63 -4.25 -9.80 14.60
C ASP A 63 -2.90 -9.70 15.34
N GLU A 64 -2.91 -10.12 16.62
CA GLU A 64 -1.71 -10.41 17.39
C GLU A 64 -1.02 -11.61 16.73
N PHE A 65 0.17 -11.40 16.18
CA PHE A 65 1.11 -12.49 16.01
C PHE A 65 1.91 -12.57 17.30
N ASP A 66 1.80 -13.70 18.00
CA ASP A 66 2.59 -14.00 19.20
C ASP A 66 4.07 -13.69 18.94
N THR A 67 4.53 -12.56 19.47
CA THR A 67 5.94 -12.15 19.50
C THR A 67 6.60 -12.68 20.76
N ASN A 68 6.50 -13.98 20.98
CA ASN A 68 7.35 -14.65 21.97
C ASN A 68 8.72 -14.94 21.34
N GLY A 69 9.64 -13.97 21.48
CA GLY A 69 11.08 -14.21 21.33
C GLY A 69 11.90 -13.14 20.63
N ILE A 70 11.78 -11.85 20.98
CA ILE A 70 12.86 -10.89 20.69
C ILE A 70 13.66 -10.69 21.98
N GLN A 71 14.70 -11.50 22.15
CA GLN A 71 15.81 -11.14 23.02
C GLN A 71 16.59 -10.00 22.33
N THR A 72 16.83 -8.94 23.08
CA THR A 72 17.58 -7.76 22.70
C THR A 72 19.00 -8.18 22.30
N PHE A 73 19.34 -8.10 21.01
CA PHE A 73 20.73 -8.25 20.56
C PHE A 73 21.40 -6.89 20.62
N ASN A 74 22.29 -6.74 21.61
CA ASN A 74 23.31 -5.70 21.65
C ASN A 74 24.15 -5.74 20.35
N PRO A 75 24.63 -4.60 19.84
CA PRO A 75 25.41 -4.58 18.63
C PRO A 75 26.87 -4.83 18.99
N ASP A 76 27.36 -6.07 18.85
CA ASP A 76 28.78 -6.33 18.66
C ASP A 76 29.03 -7.72 18.09
N GLY A 77 29.86 -7.79 17.05
CA GLY A 77 30.64 -8.98 16.69
C GLY A 77 29.94 -10.10 15.93
N GLN A 78 29.99 -10.02 14.60
CA GLN A 78 30.42 -11.10 13.68
C GLN A 78 30.06 -12.56 14.06
N GLY A 79 29.02 -13.10 13.41
CA GLY A 79 28.65 -14.52 13.45
C GLY A 79 27.35 -14.76 12.66
N ASP A 80 27.50 -15.15 11.41
CA ASP A 80 26.46 -15.46 10.43
C ASP A 80 25.78 -16.81 10.70
N GLU A 81 24.90 -16.85 11.70
CA GLU A 81 23.98 -17.96 11.88
C GLU A 81 22.54 -17.50 11.61
N LYS A 82 22.10 -17.69 10.37
CA LYS A 82 20.69 -17.48 9.99
C LYS A 82 19.85 -18.62 10.55
N VAL A 83 19.09 -18.34 11.60
CA VAL A 83 17.96 -19.18 12.01
C VAL A 83 16.92 -19.16 10.90
N CYS A 84 16.81 -20.29 10.19
CA CYS A 84 15.74 -20.54 9.24
C CYS A 84 14.48 -20.87 10.03
N ILE A 85 13.44 -20.05 9.88
CA ILE A 85 12.10 -20.39 10.36
C ILE A 85 11.63 -21.55 9.46
N SER A 86 11.72 -22.79 9.94
CA SER A 86 11.25 -23.95 9.19
C SER A 86 9.72 -23.91 9.14
N MET A 87 9.17 -23.73 7.94
CA MET A 87 7.75 -23.92 7.69
C MET A 87 7.53 -25.38 7.34
N ASP A 88 6.95 -26.17 8.25
CA ASP A 88 6.55 -27.56 8.02
C ASP A 88 5.35 -27.67 7.06
N HIS A 89 5.45 -27.18 5.82
CA HIS A 89 4.41 -27.32 4.80
C HIS A 89 4.96 -27.70 3.40
N PRO A 90 4.23 -28.54 2.62
CA PRO A 90 4.78 -29.38 1.55
C PRO A 90 5.24 -28.68 0.25
N LEU A 91 5.40 -27.36 0.26
CA LEU A 91 6.00 -26.60 -0.85
C LEU A 91 7.54 -26.69 -0.90
N GLU A 92 8.14 -27.44 0.02
CA GLU A 92 9.57 -27.46 0.31
C GLU A 92 10.50 -28.03 -0.77
N ARG A 93 10.05 -28.35 -1.99
CA ARG A 93 10.98 -28.84 -3.04
C ARG A 93 11.35 -27.84 -4.13
N THR A 94 10.76 -26.63 -4.18
CA THR A 94 11.12 -25.65 -5.23
C THR A 94 11.13 -24.19 -4.80
N LEU A 95 10.52 -23.81 -3.67
CA LEU A 95 10.61 -22.44 -3.14
C LEU A 95 11.78 -22.32 -2.18
N ASP A 96 12.98 -22.65 -2.65
CA ASP A 96 14.19 -22.30 -1.92
C ASP A 96 14.19 -20.77 -1.78
N SER A 97 14.00 -20.27 -0.55
CA SER A 97 14.22 -18.88 -0.16
C SER A 97 15.63 -18.34 -0.51
N LYS A 98 16.48 -19.22 -1.04
CA LYS A 98 17.79 -18.98 -1.63
C LYS A 98 17.76 -18.50 -3.08
N ASN A 99 16.66 -18.67 -3.83
CA ASN A 99 16.58 -18.15 -5.19
C ASN A 99 15.98 -16.71 -5.20
N PRO A 100 16.83 -15.66 -5.29
CA PRO A 100 16.36 -14.27 -5.30
C PRO A 100 15.41 -13.97 -6.47
N GLU A 101 15.51 -14.69 -7.59
CA GLU A 101 14.62 -14.50 -8.74
C GLU A 101 13.20 -14.98 -8.44
N LEU A 102 13.02 -16.05 -7.66
CA LEU A 102 11.68 -16.47 -7.22
C LEU A 102 11.04 -15.40 -6.33
N CYS A 103 11.80 -14.73 -5.47
CA CYS A 103 11.29 -13.61 -4.68
C CYS A 103 10.93 -12.41 -5.57
N MET A 104 11.68 -12.16 -6.64
CA MET A 104 11.35 -11.10 -7.62
C MET A 104 10.05 -11.45 -8.37
N ARG A 105 9.92 -12.69 -8.86
CA ARG A 105 8.68 -13.19 -9.48
C ARG A 105 7.49 -13.13 -8.53
N ALA A 106 7.68 -13.42 -7.24
CA ALA A 106 6.65 -13.29 -6.22
C ALA A 106 6.11 -11.87 -6.10
N VAL A 107 7.00 -10.86 -6.07
CA VAL A 107 6.61 -9.46 -6.07
C VAL A 107 5.82 -9.11 -7.34
N CYS A 108 6.26 -9.58 -8.51
CA CYS A 108 5.51 -9.38 -9.75
C CYS A 108 4.13 -10.06 -9.72
N ALA A 109 4.03 -11.26 -9.14
CA ALA A 109 2.77 -11.97 -9.02
C ALA A 109 1.78 -11.22 -8.13
N LEU A 110 2.21 -10.72 -6.97
CA LEU A 110 1.39 -9.88 -6.10
C LEU A 110 0.91 -8.62 -6.83
N TYR A 111 1.80 -7.96 -7.58
CA TYR A 111 1.46 -6.80 -8.37
C TYR A 111 0.40 -7.10 -9.44
N ARG A 112 0.50 -8.24 -10.13
CA ARG A 112 -0.50 -8.67 -11.13
C ARG A 112 -1.89 -8.89 -10.51
N GLN A 113 -1.95 -9.25 -9.22
CA GLN A 113 -3.21 -9.43 -8.49
C GLN A 113 -3.87 -8.12 -8.02
N GLN A 114 -3.20 -6.97 -8.13
CA GLN A 114 -3.81 -5.66 -7.87
C GLN A 114 -4.74 -5.25 -9.02
N THR A 115 -5.77 -4.45 -8.72
CA THR A 115 -6.62 -3.86 -9.76
C THR A 115 -5.86 -2.78 -10.54
N ASP A 116 -6.35 -2.43 -11.74
CA ASP A 116 -5.71 -1.39 -12.55
C ASP A 116 -5.69 -0.03 -11.84
N GLU A 117 -6.67 0.24 -10.99
CA GLU A 117 -6.72 1.46 -10.19
C GLU A 117 -5.66 1.46 -9.09
N GLU A 118 -5.50 0.35 -8.38
CA GLU A 118 -4.45 0.17 -7.36
C GLU A 118 -3.05 0.27 -7.95
N LYS A 119 -2.84 -0.28 -9.15
CA LYS A 119 -1.57 -0.16 -9.89
C LYS A 119 -1.23 1.29 -10.23
N ARG A 120 -2.20 2.04 -10.79
CA ARG A 120 -2.01 3.46 -11.15
C ARG A 120 -1.74 4.34 -9.92
N ASN A 121 -2.49 4.12 -8.85
CA ASN A 121 -2.40 4.94 -7.64
C ASN A 121 -1.29 4.47 -6.70
N LYS A 122 -0.75 3.26 -6.90
CA LYS A 122 0.26 2.61 -6.03
C LYS A 122 -0.19 2.54 -4.58
N GLU A 123 -1.50 2.31 -4.40
CA GLU A 123 -2.18 2.22 -3.12
C GLU A 123 -3.17 1.06 -3.17
N THR A 124 -3.46 0.47 -2.01
CA THR A 124 -4.52 -0.53 -1.87
C THR A 124 -5.86 0.17 -1.70
N LEU A 125 -6.78 -0.07 -2.62
CA LEU A 125 -8.11 0.53 -2.63
C LEU A 125 -9.18 -0.50 -2.32
N HIS A 126 -8.91 -1.77 -2.58
CA HIS A 126 -9.83 -2.87 -2.34
C HIS A 126 -9.31 -3.77 -1.22
N TYR A 127 -10.16 -4.03 -0.23
CA TYR A 127 -9.86 -4.93 0.88
C TYR A 127 -10.32 -6.36 0.57
N ASN A 128 -9.85 -6.91 -0.55
CA ASN A 128 -10.14 -8.29 -0.99
C ASN A 128 -9.07 -9.30 -0.54
N GLY A 129 -8.06 -8.85 0.22
CA GLY A 129 -6.94 -9.69 0.65
C GLY A 129 -6.01 -10.11 -0.48
N ARG A 130 -5.95 -9.32 -1.57
CA ARG A 130 -5.13 -9.58 -2.75
C ARG A 130 -4.16 -8.43 -3.00
N GLY A 131 -3.05 -8.76 -3.65
CA GLY A 131 -1.98 -7.82 -3.95
C GLY A 131 -1.17 -7.40 -2.72
N PHE A 132 -0.82 -6.11 -2.66
CA PHE A 132 -0.08 -5.53 -1.54
C PHE A 132 -1.01 -4.93 -0.50
N SER A 133 -0.51 -4.86 0.74
CA SER A 133 -1.15 -4.10 1.83
C SER A 133 -1.00 -2.61 1.58
N LYS A 134 -1.79 -1.79 2.26
CA LYS A 134 -1.70 -0.32 2.16
C LYS A 134 -0.29 0.22 2.41
N PHE A 135 0.44 -0.38 3.36
CA PHE A 135 1.80 0.05 3.71
C PHE A 135 2.84 -0.38 2.68
N ASP A 136 2.66 -1.57 2.10
CA ASP A 136 3.61 -2.12 1.13
C ASP A 136 3.31 -1.68 -0.30
N ALA A 137 2.07 -1.31 -0.63
CA ALA A 137 1.64 -0.96 -1.99
C ALA A 137 2.55 0.09 -2.66
N PRO A 138 2.90 1.23 -2.03
CA PRO A 138 3.76 2.21 -2.70
C PRO A 138 5.14 1.66 -3.07
N ARG A 139 5.72 0.82 -2.21
CA ARG A 139 7.06 0.26 -2.38
C ARG A 139 7.05 -0.98 -3.26
N GLY A 140 6.07 -1.86 -3.06
CA GLY A 140 5.85 -3.10 -3.79
C GLY A 140 5.47 -2.83 -5.24
N SER A 141 4.52 -1.92 -5.50
CA SER A 141 4.12 -1.56 -6.86
C SER A 141 5.26 -0.88 -7.62
N LYS A 142 5.99 0.07 -7.01
CA LYS A 142 7.15 0.70 -7.66
C LYS A 142 8.27 -0.31 -7.97
N LEU A 143 8.50 -1.26 -7.06
CA LEU A 143 9.47 -2.32 -7.26
C LEU A 143 9.04 -3.25 -8.39
N ALA A 144 7.78 -3.69 -8.40
CA ALA A 144 7.23 -4.56 -9.44
C ALA A 144 7.26 -3.92 -10.83
N GLU A 145 6.85 -2.66 -10.95
CA GLU A 145 6.91 -1.89 -12.21
C GLU A 145 8.33 -1.87 -12.79
N PHE A 146 9.34 -1.68 -11.94
CA PHE A 146 10.73 -1.74 -12.38
C PHE A 146 11.09 -3.13 -12.90
N LEU A 147 10.73 -4.18 -12.16
CA LEU A 147 11.05 -5.57 -12.49
C LEU A 147 10.45 -6.05 -13.82
N ILE A 148 9.26 -5.56 -14.18
CA ILE A 148 8.53 -5.90 -15.41
C ILE A 148 8.74 -4.88 -16.54
N ASP A 149 9.61 -3.90 -16.33
CA ASP A 149 9.92 -2.81 -17.28
C ASP A 149 8.65 -2.05 -17.75
N GLY A 150 7.72 -1.83 -16.81
CA GLY A 150 6.46 -1.11 -17.06
C GLY A 150 5.35 -1.92 -17.73
N ASP A 151 5.54 -3.19 -18.01
CA ASP A 151 4.52 -4.07 -18.58
C ASP A 151 3.71 -4.79 -17.48
N PRO A 152 2.48 -4.34 -17.16
CA PRO A 152 1.74 -4.81 -15.99
C PRO A 152 1.30 -6.28 -16.06
N SER A 153 1.35 -6.90 -17.24
CA SER A 153 1.03 -8.31 -17.47
C SER A 153 2.27 -9.15 -17.83
N GLY A 154 3.44 -8.52 -17.91
CA GLY A 154 4.68 -9.14 -18.35
C GLY A 154 5.34 -10.04 -17.31
N ASP A 155 6.25 -10.89 -17.78
CA ASP A 155 7.17 -11.65 -16.93
C ASP A 155 8.29 -10.75 -16.38
N LEU A 156 9.09 -11.29 -15.48
CA LEU A 156 10.29 -10.65 -14.95
C LEU A 156 11.28 -10.32 -16.09
N LYS A 157 11.51 -9.03 -16.33
CA LYS A 157 12.42 -8.54 -17.38
C LYS A 157 13.77 -8.06 -16.82
N LYS A 158 13.82 -7.68 -15.54
CA LYS A 158 15.06 -7.22 -14.89
C LYS A 158 15.77 -8.34 -14.15
N SER A 159 17.08 -8.35 -14.29
CA SER A 159 18.00 -9.23 -13.56
C SER A 159 18.23 -8.77 -12.13
N LEU A 160 18.79 -9.66 -11.31
CA LEU A 160 19.20 -9.33 -9.94
C LEU A 160 20.20 -8.17 -9.89
N LEU A 161 21.17 -8.16 -10.80
CA LEU A 161 22.20 -7.12 -10.86
C LEU A 161 21.59 -5.75 -11.14
N GLU A 162 20.68 -5.66 -12.11
CA GLU A 162 19.96 -4.42 -12.41
C GLU A 162 19.14 -3.94 -11.22
N LEU A 163 18.48 -4.86 -10.51
CA LEU A 163 17.75 -4.53 -9.29
C LEU A 163 18.67 -3.98 -8.20
N GLN A 164 19.86 -4.56 -8.02
CA GLN A 164 20.80 -4.12 -6.99
C GLN A 164 21.41 -2.75 -7.31
N VAL A 165 21.64 -2.45 -8.59
CA VAL A 165 22.06 -1.12 -9.06
C VAL A 165 20.94 -0.10 -8.85
N TYR A 166 19.70 -0.45 -9.20
CA TYR A 166 18.55 0.43 -9.02
C TYR A 166 18.25 0.71 -7.53
N ASN A 167 18.30 -0.34 -6.72
CA ASN A 167 18.05 -0.30 -5.29
C ASN A 167 18.94 -1.32 -4.59
N SER A 168 19.95 -0.83 -3.88
CA SER A 168 20.89 -1.69 -3.13
C SER A 168 20.21 -2.60 -2.10
N LYS A 169 19.00 -2.23 -1.64
CA LYS A 169 18.17 -3.03 -0.73
C LYS A 169 17.06 -3.80 -1.45
N GLY A 170 16.96 -3.72 -2.77
CA GLY A 170 15.88 -4.28 -3.59
C GLY A 170 15.71 -5.78 -3.39
N VAL A 171 16.80 -6.54 -3.45
CA VAL A 171 16.77 -8.00 -3.24
C VAL A 171 16.30 -8.36 -1.82
N LYS A 172 16.72 -7.59 -0.80
CA LYS A 172 16.26 -7.79 0.59
C LYS A 172 14.77 -7.47 0.72
N LEU A 173 14.29 -6.44 0.02
CA LEU A 173 12.87 -6.08 0.00
C LEU A 173 12.03 -7.14 -0.70
N CYS A 174 12.48 -7.69 -1.84
CA CYS A 174 11.79 -8.80 -2.51
C CYS A 174 11.63 -9.99 -1.57
N ARG A 175 12.70 -10.39 -0.87
CA ARG A 175 12.63 -11.48 0.13
C ARG A 175 11.63 -11.17 1.24
N LYS A 176 11.67 -9.96 1.80
CA LYS A 176 10.76 -9.55 2.88
C LYS A 176 9.30 -9.64 2.43
N LEU A 177 8.99 -9.10 1.26
CA LEU A 177 7.64 -9.13 0.69
C LEU A 177 7.21 -10.57 0.39
N ALA A 178 8.06 -11.37 -0.25
CA ALA A 178 7.76 -12.76 -0.56
C ALA A 178 7.45 -13.59 0.71
N THR A 179 8.19 -13.38 1.79
CA THR A 179 7.92 -14.03 3.08
C THR A 179 6.62 -13.53 3.70
N HIS A 180 6.41 -12.21 3.73
CA HIS A 180 5.22 -11.58 4.32
C HIS A 180 3.92 -12.03 3.64
N TYR A 181 3.94 -12.17 2.31
CA TYR A 181 2.79 -12.58 1.51
C TYR A 181 2.77 -14.07 1.16
N SER A 182 3.58 -14.90 1.83
CA SER A 182 3.73 -16.34 1.54
C SER A 182 2.39 -17.10 1.46
N LYS A 183 1.46 -16.80 2.37
CA LYS A 183 0.11 -17.40 2.39
C LYS A 183 -0.68 -17.09 1.11
N GLN A 184 -0.68 -15.84 0.67
CA GLN A 184 -1.36 -15.42 -0.56
C GLN A 184 -0.66 -15.99 -1.81
N LEU A 185 0.67 -15.98 -1.83
CA LEU A 185 1.48 -16.55 -2.91
C LEU A 185 1.22 -18.06 -3.08
N PHE A 186 1.08 -18.78 -1.97
CA PHE A 186 0.73 -20.20 -2.03
C PHE A 186 -0.67 -20.42 -2.61
N GLN A 187 -1.65 -19.56 -2.29
CA GLN A 187 -2.98 -19.64 -2.90
C GLN A 187 -2.93 -19.38 -4.41
N ILE A 188 -2.20 -18.34 -4.83
CA ILE A 188 -1.98 -18.04 -6.26
C ILE A 188 -1.38 -19.25 -6.98
N TYR A 189 -0.37 -19.87 -6.39
CA TYR A 189 0.26 -21.08 -6.91
C TYR A 189 -0.72 -22.26 -7.01
N LYS A 190 -1.38 -22.59 -5.90
CA LYS A 190 -2.30 -23.74 -5.80
C LYS A 190 -3.45 -23.63 -6.78
N ASN A 191 -3.98 -22.41 -6.96
CA ASN A 191 -5.11 -22.13 -7.83
C ASN A 191 -4.69 -21.87 -9.28
N LYS A 192 -3.38 -21.86 -9.60
CA LYS A 192 -2.83 -21.52 -10.92
C LYS A 192 -3.32 -20.17 -11.45
N GLU A 193 -3.50 -19.20 -10.55
CA GLU A 193 -4.04 -17.87 -10.88
C GLU A 193 -3.04 -17.00 -11.65
N ASP A 194 -1.74 -17.28 -11.49
CA ASP A 194 -0.67 -16.56 -12.20
C ASP A 194 0.28 -17.56 -12.90
N PRO A 195 0.16 -17.71 -14.23
CA PRO A 195 1.04 -18.59 -15.00
C PRO A 195 2.52 -18.22 -14.95
N LEU A 196 2.84 -16.93 -14.76
CA LEU A 196 4.21 -16.40 -14.78
C LEU A 196 4.92 -16.57 -13.43
N PHE A 197 4.18 -16.92 -12.38
CA PHE A 197 4.76 -17.11 -11.06
C PHE A 197 5.64 -18.38 -11.00
N LEU A 198 5.39 -19.37 -11.85
CA LEU A 198 6.14 -20.62 -11.88
C LEU A 198 7.16 -20.72 -13.02
N PRO A 199 8.30 -21.37 -12.78
CA PRO A 199 9.17 -21.81 -13.88
C PRO A 199 8.45 -22.86 -14.74
N HIS A 200 8.58 -22.74 -16.05
CA HIS A 200 7.85 -23.52 -17.06
C HIS A 200 8.17 -25.03 -17.11
N ASP A 201 9.01 -25.56 -16.23
CA ASP A 201 9.58 -26.91 -16.35
C ASP A 201 8.70 -28.04 -15.81
N GLN A 202 7.45 -27.82 -15.39
CA GLN A 202 6.61 -28.88 -14.80
C GLN A 202 5.21 -29.01 -15.43
N ALA A 203 5.02 -28.57 -16.68
CA ALA A 203 3.79 -28.77 -17.45
C ALA A 203 3.88 -29.88 -18.51
N SER A 204 4.50 -31.01 -18.15
CA SER A 204 4.41 -32.27 -18.93
C SER A 204 4.36 -33.45 -17.98
N GLN A 205 3.15 -33.81 -17.54
CA GLN A 205 2.74 -35.16 -17.18
C GLN A 205 1.31 -35.37 -17.68
#